data_AF-A0A821ZAI5-F1
#
_entry.id   AF-A0A821ZAI5-F1
#
_cell.length_a   1.000
_cell.length_b   1.000
_cell.length_c   1.000
_cell.angle_alpha   90.00
_cell.angle_beta   90.00
_cell.angle_gamma   90.00
#
_symmetry.space_group_name_H-M   'P 1'
#
loop_
_entity.id
_entity.type
_entity.pdbx_description
1 polymer ?
#
loop_
_entity_poly.entity_id
_entity_poly.type
_entity_poly.pdbx_seq_one_letter_code
_entity_poly.pdbx_strand_id
1 'polypeptide(L)'
;MNKRTTLPILSSNGRSISTTPSGRPRSNISSSASIHRINLGSSCSNHIFPCRLPLKKIKPEPWQRLFDGEKRQVYSQQGLTMTKNKQNVDARINEEFFNLTDEQTKLDENSQRGALPPPIQAHIDNLCEQIDDLALQLAEERLNHKQTRAKAQEILTNQLQNQNKQFQELLHHKMLEHEKELEDLNEKNSKSLDEEQNQSHKREQDLKNELEFLKTSFHSYKINLDKENVEKNQIKINEGLEEMKKEFRTKENEMNQKINEAIIKERKNLSARQKMEIENLRKQHQKEIDTIHKTFADSAFDRARVETLTKELTSTKLELDDSKERVVNLTLQLKDLEIQYAET
;
A
#
# COMPACT_ATOMS: atom_id res chain seq x y z
N MET A 1 4.87 -36.86 47.41
CA MET A 1 6.17 -36.23 47.08
C MET A 1 6.82 -37.03 45.96
N ASN A 2 6.62 -36.65 44.70
CA ASN A 2 7.25 -37.32 43.56
C ASN A 2 7.97 -36.28 42.70
N LYS A 3 9.27 -36.50 42.54
CA LYS A 3 10.24 -35.64 41.86
C LYS A 3 10.01 -35.72 40.35
N ARG A 4 9.81 -34.58 39.68
CA ARG A 4 9.85 -34.46 38.22
C ARG A 4 11.27 -34.11 37.79
N THR A 5 11.87 -35.03 37.05
CA THR A 5 13.16 -34.90 36.37
C THR A 5 12.97 -34.08 35.10
N THR A 6 13.61 -32.93 35.02
CA THR A 6 13.69 -32.09 33.82
C THR A 6 14.95 -32.46 33.01
N LEU A 7 14.77 -32.77 31.73
CA LEU A 7 15.85 -32.87 30.74
C LEU A 7 15.93 -31.56 29.92
N PRO A 8 17.14 -31.11 29.53
CA PRO A 8 17.30 -29.97 28.63
C PRO A 8 17.34 -30.42 27.17
N ILE A 9 16.59 -29.74 26.30
CA ILE A 9 16.68 -29.88 24.84
C ILE A 9 17.62 -28.79 24.31
N LEU A 10 18.63 -29.24 23.59
CA LEU A 10 19.64 -28.47 22.88
C LEU A 10 19.01 -27.59 21.80
N SER A 11 19.33 -26.30 21.84
CA SER A 11 19.04 -25.33 20.78
C SER A 11 20.07 -25.48 19.66
N SER A 12 19.63 -25.95 18.50
CA SER A 12 20.45 -26.05 17.28
C SER A 12 20.31 -24.79 16.43
N ASN A 13 21.46 -24.23 16.07
CA ASN A 13 21.68 -23.11 15.16
C ASN A 13 20.88 -23.21 13.84
N GLY A 14 19.99 -22.25 13.61
CA GLY A 14 19.37 -21.99 12.32
C GLY A 14 20.18 -20.97 11.51
N ARG A 15 20.94 -21.47 10.52
CA ARG A 15 21.57 -20.70 9.45
C ARG A 15 20.48 -20.10 8.55
N SER A 16 20.39 -18.77 8.49
CA SER A 16 19.56 -18.04 7.53
C SER A 16 20.26 -18.01 6.17
N ILE A 17 19.72 -18.71 5.18
CA ILE A 17 20.14 -18.63 3.78
C ILE A 17 19.30 -17.51 3.14
N SER A 18 19.94 -16.38 2.86
CA SER A 18 19.35 -15.29 2.07
C SER A 18 19.52 -15.58 0.59
N THR A 19 18.47 -15.99 -0.09
CA THR A 19 18.39 -16.02 -1.56
C THR A 19 17.51 -14.86 -2.02
N THR A 20 18.15 -13.78 -2.48
CA THR A 20 17.49 -12.76 -3.31
C THR A 20 17.53 -13.19 -4.78
N PRO A 21 16.41 -13.25 -5.50
CA PRO A 21 16.43 -13.24 -6.95
C PRO A 21 16.41 -11.80 -7.44
N SER A 22 17.53 -11.36 -8.03
CA SER A 22 17.56 -10.15 -8.86
C SER A 22 16.94 -10.46 -10.22
N GLY A 23 15.87 -9.76 -10.57
CA GLY A 23 15.27 -9.90 -11.88
C GLY A 23 13.98 -9.10 -12.00
N ARG A 24 14.09 -7.77 -12.18
CA ARG A 24 13.00 -6.97 -12.74
C ARG A 24 13.47 -6.30 -14.04
N PRO A 25 12.67 -6.38 -15.12
CA PRO A 25 12.97 -5.74 -16.38
C PRO A 25 12.75 -4.23 -16.28
N ARG A 26 13.66 -3.47 -16.92
CA ARG A 26 13.51 -2.04 -17.15
C ARG A 26 12.34 -1.81 -18.11
N SER A 27 11.25 -1.23 -17.63
CA SER A 27 10.32 -0.47 -18.46
C SER A 27 10.75 0.99 -18.46
N ASN A 28 11.15 1.47 -19.64
CA ASN A 28 11.32 2.89 -19.92
C ASN A 28 9.93 3.53 -19.94
N ILE A 29 9.62 4.35 -18.95
CA ILE A 29 8.55 5.34 -19.03
C ILE A 29 9.21 6.70 -18.86
N SER A 30 9.35 7.38 -20.00
CA SER A 30 9.61 8.79 -20.10
C SER A 30 8.39 9.54 -19.55
N SER A 31 8.55 10.18 -18.39
CA SER A 31 7.64 11.21 -17.89
C SER A 31 8.45 12.15 -17.02
N SER A 32 8.76 13.30 -17.62
CA SER A 32 9.30 14.49 -16.99
C SER A 32 8.37 14.96 -15.86
N ALA A 33 8.74 14.68 -14.62
CA ALA A 33 8.15 15.26 -13.42
C ALA A 33 9.25 16.03 -12.68
N SER A 34 9.19 17.37 -12.76
CA SER A 34 9.94 18.27 -11.91
C SER A 34 9.49 18.08 -10.46
N ILE A 35 10.34 17.48 -9.64
CA ILE A 35 10.13 17.35 -8.20
C ILE A 35 10.53 18.67 -7.55
N HIS A 36 9.55 19.51 -7.22
CA HIS A 36 9.72 20.53 -6.20
C HIS A 36 9.67 19.85 -4.83
N ARG A 37 10.84 19.70 -4.20
CA ARG A 37 10.94 19.37 -2.77
C ARG A 37 10.41 20.54 -1.96
N ILE A 38 9.27 20.34 -1.30
CA ILE A 38 8.77 21.23 -0.26
C ILE A 38 9.29 20.68 1.08
N ASN A 39 10.26 21.39 1.66
CA ASN A 39 10.70 21.18 3.03
C ASN A 39 9.67 21.80 3.97
N LEU A 40 8.95 20.96 4.72
CA LEU A 40 8.17 21.38 5.88
C LEU A 40 8.89 20.91 7.14
N GLY A 41 9.68 21.81 7.71
CA GLY A 41 10.34 21.65 9.01
C GLY A 41 9.99 22.83 9.89
N SER A 42 9.15 22.55 10.89
CA SER A 42 8.70 23.47 11.94
C SER A 42 9.75 23.62 13.06
N SER A 43 9.69 24.78 13.72
CA SER A 43 10.08 25.07 15.10
C SER A 43 11.45 25.72 15.38
N CYS A 44 11.36 27.03 15.62
CA CYS A 44 11.95 27.82 16.71
C CYS A 44 13.44 27.63 17.08
N SER A 45 14.27 28.65 16.81
CA SER A 45 15.24 29.18 17.78
C SER A 45 15.84 30.50 17.29
N ASN A 46 16.00 31.44 18.22
CA ASN A 46 16.56 32.78 18.04
C ASN A 46 17.90 32.78 17.28
N HIS A 47 17.93 33.26 16.04
CA HIS A 47 19.17 33.63 15.36
C HIS A 47 19.10 35.07 14.85
N ILE A 48 19.79 35.93 15.60
CA ILE A 48 20.27 37.22 15.15
C ILE A 48 21.19 36.98 13.94
N PHE A 49 20.97 37.75 12.87
CA PHE A 49 21.66 37.73 11.57
C PHE A 49 23.20 37.57 11.66
N PRO A 50 23.80 37.08 10.55
CA PRO A 50 24.72 37.98 9.87
C PRO A 50 24.40 38.05 8.37
N CYS A 51 23.86 39.19 7.94
CA CYS A 51 23.79 39.58 6.53
C CYS A 51 25.22 39.92 6.06
N ARG A 52 26.02 38.88 5.72
CA ARG A 52 27.32 39.05 5.07
C ARG A 52 27.13 39.17 3.56
N LEU A 53 26.56 40.29 3.11
CA LEU A 53 26.81 40.72 1.74
C LEU A 53 28.19 41.41 1.71
N PRO A 54 29.11 41.00 0.83
CA PRO A 54 30.39 41.67 0.70
C PRO A 54 30.16 43.08 0.18
N LEU A 55 30.38 44.08 1.04
CA LEU A 55 30.51 45.48 0.66
C LEU A 55 31.72 45.63 -0.26
N LYS A 56 31.52 45.39 -1.57
CA LYS A 56 32.46 45.82 -2.59
C LYS A 56 32.57 47.34 -2.46
N LYS A 57 33.74 47.83 -2.06
CA LYS A 57 34.09 49.25 -2.11
C LYS A 57 33.81 49.73 -3.54
N ILE A 58 32.77 50.53 -3.72
CA ILE A 58 32.42 51.15 -5.00
C ILE A 58 33.59 52.06 -5.35
N LYS A 59 34.40 51.65 -6.33
CA LYS A 59 35.36 52.56 -6.95
C LYS A 59 34.53 53.66 -7.62
N PRO A 60 34.77 54.95 -7.32
CA PRO A 60 34.07 56.02 -8.02
C PRO A 60 34.37 55.90 -9.51
N GLU A 61 33.30 56.03 -10.31
CA GLU A 61 33.35 55.92 -11.76
C GLU A 61 34.38 56.93 -12.34
N PRO A 62 35.08 56.61 -13.43
CA PRO A 62 36.14 57.45 -14.00
C PRO A 62 35.74 58.90 -14.27
N TRP A 63 34.46 59.17 -14.54
CA TRP A 63 33.95 60.51 -14.75
C TRP A 63 33.87 61.34 -13.45
N GLN A 64 33.73 60.74 -12.27
CA GLN A 64 33.71 61.48 -11.00
C GLN A 64 35.05 62.16 -10.67
N ARG A 65 36.18 61.65 -11.18
CA ARG A 65 37.52 62.25 -10.96
C ARG A 65 37.79 63.49 -11.81
N LEU A 66 36.96 63.78 -12.81
CA LEU A 66 37.08 64.97 -13.66
C LEU A 66 36.47 66.23 -13.01
N PHE A 67 35.83 66.11 -11.85
CA PHE A 67 35.12 67.21 -11.19
C PHE A 67 35.88 67.88 -10.03
N ASP A 68 36.99 67.28 -9.56
CA ASP A 68 37.87 67.87 -8.54
C ASP A 68 38.94 68.77 -9.17
N GLY A 69 38.48 69.78 -9.91
CA GLY A 69 39.34 70.79 -10.53
C GLY A 69 39.94 71.75 -9.50
N GLU A 70 41.27 71.86 -9.52
CA GLU A 70 42.10 72.75 -8.71
C GLU A 70 41.63 74.22 -8.77
N LYS A 71 41.42 74.84 -7.61
CA LYS A 71 40.91 76.21 -7.46
C LYS A 71 41.88 77.22 -8.10
N ARG A 72 41.51 77.81 -9.23
CA ARG A 72 42.27 78.92 -9.84
C ARG A 72 41.74 80.26 -9.32
N GLN A 73 42.55 80.97 -8.54
CA GLN A 73 42.34 82.40 -8.28
C GLN A 73 42.61 83.17 -9.57
N VAL A 74 41.65 83.97 -10.01
CA VAL A 74 41.81 84.88 -11.16
C VAL A 74 41.85 86.29 -10.58
N TYR A 75 43.02 86.92 -10.59
CA TYR A 75 43.18 88.32 -10.21
C TYR A 75 42.81 89.21 -11.40
N SER A 76 41.78 90.03 -11.25
CA SER A 76 41.46 91.12 -12.16
C SER A 76 42.04 92.42 -11.61
N GLN A 77 42.63 93.24 -12.47
CA GLN A 77 43.29 94.49 -12.06
C GLN A 77 42.28 95.51 -11.51
N GLN A 78 42.74 96.27 -10.49
CA GLN A 78 42.07 97.39 -9.80
C GLN A 78 40.93 97.02 -8.84
N GLY A 79 41.30 96.66 -7.60
CA GLY A 79 40.44 96.78 -6.41
C GLY A 79 39.28 95.78 -6.24
N LEU A 80 38.95 94.98 -7.27
CA LEU A 80 37.88 93.98 -7.22
C LEU A 80 38.45 92.56 -7.16
N THR A 81 38.16 91.83 -6.08
CA THR A 81 38.51 90.41 -5.97
C THR A 81 37.29 89.56 -6.30
N MET A 82 37.34 88.83 -7.42
CA MET A 82 36.29 87.88 -7.82
C MET A 82 36.74 86.44 -7.58
N THR A 83 36.00 85.73 -6.74
CA THR A 83 36.19 84.29 -6.52
C THR A 83 35.02 83.54 -7.12
N LYS A 84 35.28 82.75 -8.16
CA LYS A 84 34.26 81.97 -8.86
C LYS A 84 34.35 80.50 -8.46
N ASN A 85 33.30 79.99 -7.82
CA ASN A 85 33.03 78.55 -7.71
C ASN A 85 31.83 78.18 -8.60
N LYS A 86 31.71 76.90 -9.00
CA LYS A 86 30.63 76.45 -9.90
C LYS A 86 29.21 76.64 -9.32
N GLN A 87 29.06 76.88 -8.02
CA GLN A 87 27.77 77.12 -7.35
C GLN A 87 27.57 78.57 -6.86
N ASN A 88 28.62 79.41 -6.84
CA ASN A 88 28.50 80.77 -6.34
C ASN A 88 29.63 81.67 -6.86
N VAL A 89 29.29 82.92 -7.20
CA VAL A 89 30.26 83.96 -7.57
C VAL A 89 30.29 84.95 -6.43
N ASP A 90 31.38 84.98 -5.66
CA ASP A 90 31.56 85.96 -4.59
C ASP A 90 32.49 87.06 -5.12
N ALA A 91 31.98 88.29 -5.14
CA ALA A 91 32.69 89.48 -5.59
C ALA A 91 32.81 90.44 -4.40
N ARG A 92 34.04 90.69 -3.95
CA ARG A 92 34.33 91.66 -2.89
C ARG A 92 35.07 92.85 -3.46
N ILE A 93 34.53 94.04 -3.23
CA ILE A 93 35.19 95.31 -3.49
C ILE A 93 36.04 95.61 -2.25
N ASN A 94 37.35 95.76 -2.42
CA ASN A 94 38.22 96.09 -1.29
C ASN A 94 37.94 97.54 -0.84
N GLU A 95 37.95 97.76 0.48
CA GLU A 95 37.62 99.06 1.12
C GLU A 95 38.54 100.22 0.67
N GLU A 96 39.71 99.91 0.10
CA GLU A 96 40.63 100.88 -0.51
C GLU A 96 40.02 101.63 -1.71
N PHE A 97 38.95 101.11 -2.34
CA PHE A 97 38.26 101.75 -3.46
C PHE A 97 37.42 102.97 -3.04
N PHE A 98 36.97 103.02 -1.78
CA PHE A 98 36.14 104.13 -1.27
C PHE A 98 36.96 105.22 -0.58
N ASN A 99 38.28 105.06 -0.45
CA ASN A 99 39.18 106.07 0.09
C ASN A 99 39.61 107.10 -0.98
N LEU A 100 38.68 107.53 -1.83
CA LEU A 100 38.83 108.72 -2.68
C LEU A 100 38.39 109.94 -1.87
N THR A 101 39.32 110.42 -1.05
CA THR A 101 39.50 111.83 -0.64
C THR A 101 38.24 112.72 -0.62
N ASP A 102 37.69 112.89 0.59
CA ASP A 102 36.60 113.80 0.98
C ASP A 102 36.93 115.32 0.84
N GLU A 103 37.81 115.73 -0.08
CA GLU A 103 38.35 117.11 -0.13
C GLU A 103 37.81 118.04 -1.24
N GLN A 104 36.80 117.67 -2.04
CA GLN A 104 36.30 118.56 -3.10
C GLN A 104 34.78 118.56 -3.30
N THR A 105 34.02 119.17 -2.38
CA THR A 105 32.69 119.76 -2.69
C THR A 105 32.40 120.98 -1.82
N LYS A 106 33.15 122.07 -2.03
CA LYS A 106 32.71 123.43 -1.70
C LYS A 106 33.19 124.38 -2.79
N LEU A 107 32.47 124.44 -3.91
CA LEU A 107 32.58 125.50 -4.90
C LEU A 107 31.17 125.95 -5.32
N ASP A 108 30.87 127.18 -4.88
CA ASP A 108 30.13 128.23 -5.60
C ASP A 108 28.62 128.07 -5.88
N GLU A 109 27.82 128.20 -4.83
CA GLU A 109 26.46 128.77 -4.91
C GLU A 109 26.53 130.31 -4.88
N ASN A 110 26.92 130.94 -5.99
CA ASN A 110 26.62 132.37 -6.17
C ASN A 110 26.73 132.79 -7.65
N SER A 111 25.65 132.58 -8.40
CA SER A 111 25.47 133.24 -9.70
C SER A 111 24.01 133.70 -9.82
N GLN A 112 23.80 134.98 -9.54
CA GLN A 112 22.59 135.71 -9.90
C GLN A 112 22.47 135.70 -11.43
N ARG A 113 21.51 134.93 -11.97
CA ARG A 113 21.12 135.03 -13.38
C ARG A 113 20.28 136.28 -13.57
N GLY A 114 20.75 137.19 -14.42
CA GLY A 114 19.95 138.30 -14.95
C GLY A 114 18.74 137.79 -15.73
N ALA A 115 17.62 138.50 -15.62
CA ALA A 115 16.37 138.18 -16.30
C ALA A 115 16.57 138.13 -17.83
N LEU A 116 16.26 136.98 -18.43
CA LEU A 116 16.35 136.76 -19.87
C LEU A 116 15.28 137.56 -20.64
N PRO A 117 15.55 137.98 -21.89
CA PRO A 117 14.58 138.67 -22.75
C PRO A 117 13.24 137.90 -22.93
N PRO A 118 12.08 138.58 -22.94
CA PRO A 118 10.74 137.94 -23.00
C PRO A 118 10.51 136.87 -24.10
N PRO A 119 10.98 137.03 -25.36
CA PRO A 119 10.78 136.00 -26.39
C PRO A 119 11.63 134.75 -26.15
N ILE A 120 12.77 134.89 -25.45
CA ILE A 120 13.62 133.76 -25.06
C ILE A 120 12.95 133.02 -23.91
N GLN A 121 12.34 133.74 -22.95
CA GLN A 121 11.58 133.13 -21.86
C GLN A 121 10.38 132.32 -22.37
N ALA A 122 9.58 132.85 -23.29
CA ALA A 122 8.44 132.12 -23.86
C ALA A 122 8.86 130.85 -24.63
N HIS A 123 10.03 130.87 -25.30
CA HIS A 123 10.57 129.68 -25.94
C HIS A 123 11.09 128.67 -24.92
N ILE A 124 11.72 129.12 -23.83
CA ILE A 124 12.11 128.26 -22.70
C ILE A 124 10.87 127.63 -22.08
N ASP A 125 9.80 128.39 -21.84
CA ASP A 125 8.56 127.89 -21.25
C ASP A 125 7.90 126.84 -22.16
N ASN A 126 7.90 127.05 -23.49
CA ASN A 126 7.42 126.06 -24.47
C ASN A 126 8.28 124.79 -24.48
N LEU A 127 9.62 124.93 -24.42
CA LEU A 127 10.51 123.77 -24.31
C LEU A 127 10.33 123.03 -22.98
N CYS A 128 10.07 123.75 -21.88
CA CYS A 128 9.73 123.15 -20.60
C CYS A 128 8.41 122.37 -20.67
N GLU A 129 7.36 122.94 -21.28
CA GLU A 129 6.08 122.25 -21.52
C GLU A 129 6.27 121.00 -22.39
N GLN A 130 7.06 121.08 -23.47
CA GLN A 130 7.40 119.92 -24.30
C GLN A 130 8.17 118.84 -23.53
N ILE A 131 9.10 119.23 -22.64
CA ILE A 131 9.83 118.30 -21.77
C ILE A 131 8.86 117.62 -20.81
N ASP A 132 7.93 118.36 -20.22
CA ASP A 132 6.93 117.84 -19.29
C ASP A 132 5.97 116.86 -20.01
N ASP A 133 5.51 117.19 -21.22
CA ASP A 133 4.67 116.31 -22.05
C ASP A 133 5.42 115.02 -22.43
N LEU A 134 6.69 115.12 -22.84
CA LEU A 134 7.52 113.95 -23.13
C LEU A 134 7.78 113.10 -21.88
N ALA A 135 7.98 113.74 -20.72
CA ALA A 135 8.13 113.04 -19.45
C ALA A 135 6.84 112.30 -19.06
N LEU A 136 5.67 112.91 -19.31
CA LEU A 136 4.37 112.30 -19.08
C LEU A 136 4.14 111.09 -20.01
N GLN A 137 4.40 111.23 -21.32
CA GLN A 137 4.32 110.13 -22.28
C GLN A 137 5.25 108.97 -21.89
N LEU A 138 6.49 109.27 -21.49
CA LEU A 138 7.46 108.26 -21.05
C LEU A 138 7.03 107.59 -19.73
N ALA A 139 6.38 108.32 -18.83
CA ALA A 139 5.77 107.74 -17.63
C ALA A 139 4.59 106.82 -17.98
N GLU A 140 3.75 107.20 -18.94
CA GLU A 140 2.64 106.39 -19.45
C GLU A 140 3.16 105.11 -20.15
N GLU A 141 4.17 105.22 -21.01
CA GLU A 141 4.82 104.07 -21.65
C GLU A 141 5.44 103.11 -20.61
N ARG A 142 6.14 103.64 -19.60
CA ARG A 142 6.68 102.84 -18.50
C ARG A 142 5.57 102.10 -17.74
N LEU A 143 4.44 102.77 -17.50
CA LEU A 143 3.28 102.15 -16.87
C LEU A 143 2.68 101.06 -17.76
N ASN A 144 2.50 101.32 -19.06
CA ASN A 144 1.97 100.37 -20.05
C ASN A 144 2.89 99.14 -20.19
N HIS A 145 4.21 99.33 -20.22
CA HIS A 145 5.18 98.23 -20.21
C HIS A 145 5.11 97.42 -18.92
N LYS A 146 5.01 98.07 -17.76
CA LYS A 146 4.85 97.40 -16.47
C LYS A 146 3.57 96.56 -16.43
N GLN A 147 2.45 97.10 -16.92
CA GLN A 147 1.18 96.38 -17.02
C GLN A 147 1.25 95.21 -18.01
N THR A 148 1.87 95.41 -19.17
CA THR A 148 2.04 94.35 -20.18
C THR A 148 2.90 93.21 -19.65
N ARG A 149 4.00 93.55 -18.95
CA ARG A 149 4.85 92.57 -18.27
C ARG A 149 4.10 91.80 -17.18
N ALA A 150 3.31 92.50 -16.36
CA ALA A 150 2.51 91.87 -15.32
C ALA A 150 1.47 90.90 -15.92
N LYS A 151 0.76 91.32 -16.98
CA LYS A 151 -0.19 90.46 -17.72
C LYS A 151 0.49 89.23 -18.33
N ALA A 152 1.66 89.41 -18.95
CA ALA A 152 2.41 88.29 -19.51
C ALA A 152 2.88 87.29 -18.43
N GLN A 153 3.30 87.80 -17.27
CA GLN A 153 3.64 86.97 -16.12
C GLN A 153 2.42 86.21 -15.59
N GLU A 154 1.28 86.87 -15.48
CA GLU A 154 0.01 86.25 -15.04
C GLU A 154 -0.44 85.13 -16.00
N ILE A 155 -0.37 85.38 -17.32
CA ILE A 155 -0.68 84.36 -18.34
C ILE A 155 0.24 83.15 -18.18
N LEU A 156 1.55 83.38 -18.00
CA LEU A 156 2.52 82.29 -17.82
C LEU A 156 2.25 81.50 -16.53
N THR A 157 1.95 82.18 -15.42
CA THR A 157 1.62 81.51 -14.16
C THR A 157 0.33 80.70 -14.27
N ASN A 158 -0.69 81.22 -14.96
CA ASN A 158 -1.95 80.52 -15.19
C ASN A 158 -1.75 79.31 -16.11
N GLN A 159 -0.94 79.42 -17.16
CA GLN A 159 -0.58 78.28 -18.01
C GLN A 159 0.15 77.19 -17.22
N LEU A 160 1.12 77.57 -16.38
CA LEU A 160 1.87 76.64 -15.55
C LEU A 160 0.95 75.95 -14.53
N GLN A 161 0.05 76.68 -13.89
CA GLN A 161 -0.94 76.12 -12.96
C GLN A 161 -1.90 75.15 -13.67
N ASN A 162 -2.39 75.51 -14.87
CA ASN A 162 -3.27 74.65 -15.66
C ASN A 162 -2.56 73.36 -16.10
N GLN A 163 -1.31 73.45 -16.58
CA GLN A 163 -0.52 72.27 -16.92
C GLN A 163 -0.28 71.39 -15.70
N ASN A 164 0.08 71.99 -14.55
CA ASN A 164 0.29 71.23 -13.32
C ASN A 164 -0.99 70.52 -12.86
N LYS A 165 -2.15 71.18 -12.96
CA LYS A 165 -3.45 70.58 -12.67
C LYS A 165 -3.76 69.39 -13.59
N GLN A 166 -3.55 69.55 -14.90
CA GLN A 166 -3.73 68.46 -15.87
C GLN A 166 -2.80 67.27 -15.59
N PHE A 167 -1.54 67.53 -15.22
CA PHE A 167 -0.61 66.46 -14.83
C PHE A 167 -1.05 65.74 -13.55
N GLN A 168 -1.56 66.47 -12.56
CA GLN A 168 -2.08 65.87 -11.33
C GLN A 168 -3.32 65.01 -11.61
N GLU A 169 -4.24 65.47 -12.44
CA GLU A 169 -5.42 64.71 -12.86
C GLU A 169 -5.03 63.44 -13.62
N LEU A 170 -4.09 63.54 -14.56
CA LEU A 170 -3.58 62.38 -15.31
C LEU A 170 -2.89 61.37 -14.40
N LEU A 171 -2.06 61.84 -13.46
CA LEU A 171 -1.40 60.99 -12.47
C LEU A 171 -2.43 60.26 -11.61
N HIS A 172 -3.43 60.99 -11.11
CA HIS A 172 -4.49 60.42 -10.29
C HIS A 172 -5.31 59.38 -11.05
N HIS A 173 -5.71 59.68 -12.30
CA HIS A 173 -6.42 58.73 -13.15
C HIS A 173 -5.61 57.45 -13.36
N LYS A 174 -4.32 57.57 -13.69
CA LYS A 174 -3.44 56.42 -13.89
C LYS A 174 -3.23 55.61 -12.60
N MET A 175 -3.17 56.28 -11.45
CA MET A 175 -3.13 55.59 -10.15
C MET A 175 -4.39 54.77 -9.90
N LEU A 176 -5.58 55.31 -10.20
CA LEU A 176 -6.85 54.59 -10.07
C LEU A 176 -6.93 53.39 -11.05
N GLU A 177 -6.44 53.55 -12.29
CA GLU A 177 -6.35 52.43 -13.24
C GLU A 177 -5.47 51.31 -12.69
N HIS A 178 -4.27 51.64 -12.20
CA HIS A 178 -3.36 50.65 -11.62
C HIS A 178 -3.93 49.99 -10.35
N GLU A 179 -4.64 50.74 -9.50
CA GLU A 179 -5.31 50.21 -8.31
C GLU A 179 -6.38 49.18 -8.71
N LYS A 180 -7.18 49.51 -9.72
CA LYS A 180 -8.18 48.59 -10.28
C LYS A 180 -7.54 47.35 -10.90
N GLU A 181 -6.46 47.49 -11.66
CA GLU A 181 -5.73 46.35 -12.24
C GLU A 181 -5.17 45.42 -11.15
N LEU A 182 -4.68 45.98 -10.04
CA LEU A 182 -4.23 45.21 -8.89
C LEU A 182 -5.38 44.49 -8.19
N GLU A 183 -6.54 45.13 -8.05
CA GLU A 183 -7.74 44.53 -7.49
C GLU A 183 -8.23 43.34 -8.35
N ASP A 184 -8.34 43.54 -9.67
CA ASP A 184 -8.73 42.51 -10.63
C ASP A 184 -7.75 41.32 -10.61
N LEU A 185 -6.44 41.60 -10.54
CA LEU A 185 -5.41 40.57 -10.44
C LEU A 185 -5.50 39.80 -9.12
N ASN A 186 -5.76 40.50 -8.00
CA ASN A 186 -5.89 39.89 -6.69
C ASN A 186 -7.14 39.01 -6.61
N GLU A 187 -8.28 39.47 -7.15
CA GLU A 187 -9.51 38.68 -7.23
C GLU A 187 -9.29 37.42 -8.08
N LYS A 188 -8.62 37.55 -9.24
CA LYS A 188 -8.28 36.41 -10.10
C LYS A 188 -7.37 35.41 -9.39
N ASN A 189 -6.36 35.90 -8.67
CA ASN A 189 -5.46 35.04 -7.90
C ASN A 189 -6.19 34.32 -6.75
N SER A 190 -7.09 35.02 -6.05
CA SER A 190 -7.92 34.42 -5.00
C SER A 190 -8.80 33.30 -5.56
N LYS A 191 -9.51 33.55 -6.67
CA LYS A 191 -10.33 32.54 -7.35
C LYS A 191 -9.51 31.34 -7.79
N SER A 192 -8.34 31.56 -8.38
CA SER A 192 -7.45 30.48 -8.81
C SER A 192 -6.94 29.64 -7.62
N LEU A 193 -6.67 30.28 -6.48
CA LEU A 193 -6.22 29.59 -5.27
C LEU A 193 -7.36 28.75 -4.67
N ASP A 194 -8.59 29.28 -4.64
CA ASP A 194 -9.77 28.54 -4.18
C ASP A 194 -10.06 27.32 -5.09
N GLU A 195 -9.94 27.50 -6.41
CA GLU A 195 -10.07 26.39 -7.37
C GLU A 195 -9.01 25.30 -7.15
N GLU A 196 -7.75 25.69 -6.95
CA GLU A 196 -6.67 24.73 -6.68
C GLU A 196 -6.88 24.00 -5.35
N GLN A 197 -7.31 24.70 -4.30
CA GLN A 197 -7.65 24.09 -3.01
C GLN A 197 -8.81 23.10 -3.14
N ASN A 198 -9.88 23.47 -3.85
CA ASN A 198 -11.03 22.60 -4.09
C ASN A 198 -10.63 21.35 -4.89
N GLN A 199 -9.80 21.50 -5.93
CA GLN A 199 -9.27 20.37 -6.69
C GLN A 199 -8.36 19.47 -5.85
N SER A 200 -7.53 20.07 -4.99
CA SER A 200 -6.66 19.33 -4.07
C SER A 200 -7.48 18.52 -3.08
N HIS A 201 -8.51 19.11 -2.46
CA HIS A 201 -9.42 18.41 -1.56
C HIS A 201 -10.20 17.28 -2.24
N LYS A 202 -10.66 17.50 -3.48
CA LYS A 202 -11.31 16.45 -4.26
C LYS A 202 -10.37 15.26 -4.49
N ARG A 203 -9.13 15.52 -4.91
CA ARG A 203 -8.09 14.48 -5.09
C ARG A 203 -7.79 13.74 -3.78
N GLU A 204 -7.72 14.45 -2.67
CA GLU A 204 -7.52 13.84 -1.35
C GLU A 204 -8.68 12.90 -0.96
N GLN A 205 -9.92 13.32 -1.24
CA GLN A 205 -11.10 12.51 -0.99
C GLN A 205 -11.13 11.26 -1.87
N ASP A 206 -10.78 11.38 -3.15
CA ASP A 206 -10.69 10.24 -4.07
C ASP A 206 -9.66 9.20 -3.60
N LEU A 207 -8.47 9.66 -3.17
CA LEU A 207 -7.43 8.78 -2.61
C LEU A 207 -7.85 8.12 -1.30
N LYS A 208 -8.60 8.83 -0.43
CA LYS A 208 -9.17 8.25 0.80
C LYS A 208 -10.16 7.13 0.48
N ASN A 209 -11.03 7.36 -0.50
CA ASN A 209 -12.01 6.36 -0.95
C ASN A 209 -11.30 5.12 -1.56
N GLU A 210 -10.28 5.31 -2.39
CA GLU A 210 -9.49 4.22 -2.97
C GLU A 210 -8.78 3.39 -1.89
N LEU A 211 -8.21 4.06 -0.88
CA LEU A 211 -7.57 3.41 0.26
C LEU A 211 -8.56 2.60 1.10
N GLU A 212 -9.77 3.11 1.33
CA GLU A 212 -10.83 2.39 2.03
C GLU A 212 -11.33 1.17 1.23
N PHE A 213 -11.49 1.33 -0.09
CA PHE A 213 -11.81 0.24 -1.00
C PHE A 213 -10.75 -0.87 -0.94
N LEU A 214 -9.47 -0.50 -0.98
CA LEU A 214 -8.36 -1.46 -0.92
C LEU A 214 -8.30 -2.19 0.43
N LYS A 215 -8.53 -1.47 1.55
CA LYS A 215 -8.65 -2.09 2.88
C LYS A 215 -9.78 -3.11 2.95
N THR A 216 -10.95 -2.76 2.42
CA THR A 216 -12.13 -3.63 2.41
C THR A 216 -11.90 -4.86 1.53
N SER A 217 -11.30 -4.68 0.36
CA SER A 217 -10.95 -5.76 -0.56
C SER A 217 -9.93 -6.71 0.06
N PHE A 218 -8.90 -6.19 0.72
CA PHE A 218 -7.88 -7.00 1.40
C PHE A 218 -8.47 -7.78 2.59
N HIS A 219 -9.34 -7.15 3.38
CA HIS A 219 -10.03 -7.83 4.47
C HIS A 219 -10.91 -8.98 3.97
N SER A 220 -11.62 -8.75 2.86
CA SER A 220 -12.47 -9.76 2.22
C SER A 220 -11.64 -10.93 1.67
N TYR A 221 -10.50 -10.64 1.04
CA TYR A 221 -9.55 -11.65 0.59
C TYR A 221 -9.02 -12.50 1.76
N LYS A 222 -8.64 -11.87 2.87
CA LYS A 222 -8.17 -12.58 4.07
C LYS A 222 -9.24 -13.53 4.62
N ILE A 223 -10.48 -13.06 4.75
CA ILE A 223 -11.61 -13.90 5.21
C ILE A 223 -11.81 -15.10 4.29
N ASN A 224 -11.74 -14.89 2.96
CA ASN A 224 -11.90 -15.97 2.00
C ASN A 224 -10.76 -16.99 2.08
N LEU A 225 -9.52 -16.52 2.27
CA LEU A 225 -8.36 -17.40 2.48
C LEU A 225 -8.53 -18.27 3.74
N ASP A 226 -8.99 -17.69 4.84
CA ASP A 226 -9.24 -18.41 6.08
C ASP A 226 -10.35 -19.46 5.89
N LYS A 227 -11.43 -19.11 5.18
CA LYS A 227 -12.50 -20.06 4.82
C LYS A 227 -12.00 -21.21 3.94
N GLU A 228 -11.23 -20.93 2.89
CA GLU A 228 -10.64 -21.96 2.03
C GLU A 228 -9.72 -22.89 2.80
N ASN A 229 -8.95 -22.38 3.77
CA ASN A 229 -8.08 -23.19 4.61
C ASN A 229 -8.87 -24.11 5.54
N VAL A 230 -9.95 -23.60 6.15
CA VAL A 230 -10.87 -24.41 6.96
C VAL A 230 -11.51 -25.51 6.11
N GLU A 231 -12.00 -25.16 4.92
CA GLU A 231 -12.61 -26.13 3.99
C GLU A 231 -11.62 -27.21 3.55
N LYS A 232 -10.40 -26.83 3.14
CA LYS A 232 -9.32 -27.79 2.79
C LYS A 232 -8.98 -28.72 3.95
N ASN A 233 -8.91 -28.19 5.17
CA ASN A 233 -8.65 -29.02 6.36
C ASN A 233 -9.82 -29.96 6.65
N GLN A 234 -11.07 -29.50 6.49
CA GLN A 234 -12.25 -30.34 6.67
C GLN A 234 -12.30 -31.46 5.63
N ILE A 235 -11.97 -31.17 4.37
CA ILE A 235 -11.85 -32.18 3.30
C ILE A 235 -10.83 -33.24 3.69
N LYS A 236 -9.62 -32.84 4.11
CA LYS A 236 -8.56 -33.78 4.55
C LYS A 236 -9.01 -34.65 5.72
N ILE A 237 -9.71 -34.08 6.70
CA ILE A 237 -10.25 -34.84 7.84
C ILE A 237 -11.28 -35.87 7.34
N ASN A 238 -12.20 -35.46 6.46
CA ASN A 238 -13.22 -36.35 5.91
C ASN A 238 -12.60 -37.47 5.06
N GLU A 239 -11.62 -37.16 4.22
CA GLU A 239 -10.87 -38.15 3.43
C GLU A 239 -10.18 -39.18 4.32
N GLY A 240 -9.48 -38.73 5.39
CA GLY A 240 -8.85 -39.63 6.35
C GLY A 240 -9.84 -40.51 7.12
N LEU A 241 -11.04 -39.99 7.44
CA LEU A 241 -12.11 -40.78 8.05
C LEU A 241 -12.67 -41.84 7.11
N GLU A 242 -12.87 -41.52 5.84
CA GLU A 242 -13.33 -42.48 4.83
C GLU A 242 -12.28 -43.56 4.56
N GLU A 243 -11.00 -43.20 4.52
CA GLU A 243 -9.90 -44.16 4.40
C GLU A 243 -9.88 -45.13 5.60
N MET A 244 -10.01 -44.61 6.82
CA MET A 244 -10.10 -45.44 8.03
C MET A 244 -11.31 -46.38 7.99
N LYS A 245 -12.50 -45.89 7.59
CA LYS A 245 -13.70 -46.74 7.43
C LYS A 245 -13.48 -47.84 6.40
N LYS A 246 -12.81 -47.51 5.29
CA LYS A 246 -12.47 -48.48 4.24
C LYS A 246 -11.51 -49.54 4.76
N GLU A 247 -10.49 -49.17 5.53
CA GLU A 247 -9.59 -50.12 6.19
C GLU A 247 -10.33 -51.04 7.16
N PHE A 248 -11.23 -50.49 7.98
CA PHE A 248 -12.05 -51.28 8.91
C PHE A 248 -12.91 -52.30 8.17
N ARG A 249 -13.61 -51.88 7.11
CA ARG A 249 -14.42 -52.80 6.28
C ARG A 249 -13.55 -53.88 5.62
N THR A 250 -12.36 -53.53 5.13
CA THR A 250 -11.43 -54.51 4.56
C THR A 250 -11.01 -55.54 5.61
N LYS A 251 -10.61 -55.11 6.81
CA LYS A 251 -10.24 -56.02 7.92
C LYS A 251 -11.40 -56.88 8.40
N GLU A 252 -12.61 -56.30 8.47
CA GLU A 252 -13.84 -57.02 8.82
C GLU A 252 -14.13 -58.11 7.78
N ASN A 253 -14.03 -57.78 6.50
CA ASN A 253 -14.19 -58.75 5.40
C ASN A 253 -13.13 -59.86 5.45
N GLU A 254 -11.86 -59.52 5.70
CA GLU A 254 -10.78 -60.51 5.88
C GLU A 254 -11.05 -61.44 7.08
N MET A 255 -11.54 -60.90 8.19
CA MET A 255 -11.88 -61.70 9.39
C MET A 255 -13.06 -62.62 9.10
N ASN A 256 -14.12 -62.10 8.48
CA ASN A 256 -15.30 -62.88 8.09
C ASN A 256 -14.93 -63.99 7.10
N GLN A 257 -14.03 -63.71 6.16
CA GLN A 257 -13.48 -64.72 5.24
C GLN A 257 -12.74 -65.81 6.00
N LYS A 258 -11.83 -65.47 6.93
CA LYS A 258 -11.11 -66.44 7.76
C LYS A 258 -12.05 -67.31 8.61
N ILE A 259 -13.09 -66.72 9.18
CA ILE A 259 -14.12 -67.46 9.95
C ILE A 259 -14.86 -68.44 9.04
N ASN A 260 -15.29 -68.00 7.86
CA ASN A 260 -15.98 -68.86 6.90
C ASN A 260 -15.08 -70.01 6.42
N GLU A 261 -13.80 -69.74 6.13
CA GLU A 261 -12.82 -70.77 5.77
C GLU A 261 -12.63 -71.80 6.91
N ALA A 262 -12.56 -71.33 8.17
CA ALA A 262 -12.48 -72.20 9.34
C ALA A 262 -13.73 -73.09 9.49
N ILE A 263 -14.94 -72.53 9.32
CA ILE A 263 -16.21 -73.28 9.36
C ILE A 263 -16.25 -74.34 8.25
N ILE A 264 -15.85 -73.99 7.02
CA ILE A 264 -15.82 -74.94 5.90
C ILE A 264 -14.82 -76.06 6.18
N LYS A 265 -13.64 -75.75 6.72
CA LYS A 265 -12.62 -76.73 7.10
C LYS A 265 -13.13 -77.66 8.21
N GLU A 266 -13.78 -77.11 9.23
CA GLU A 266 -14.38 -77.88 10.32
C GLU A 266 -15.49 -78.81 9.80
N ARG A 267 -16.39 -78.31 8.95
CA ARG A 267 -17.43 -79.13 8.31
C ARG A 267 -16.84 -80.28 7.49
N LYS A 268 -15.78 -80.03 6.72
CA LYS A 268 -15.06 -81.07 5.96
C LYS A 268 -14.45 -82.11 6.90
N ASN A 269 -13.78 -81.67 7.97
CA ASN A 269 -13.19 -82.56 8.97
C ASN A 269 -14.25 -83.40 9.69
N LEU A 270 -15.36 -82.79 10.10
CA LEU A 270 -16.49 -83.47 10.74
C LEU A 270 -17.11 -84.52 9.80
N SER A 271 -17.35 -84.15 8.54
CA SER A 271 -17.87 -85.08 7.53
C SER A 271 -16.92 -86.25 7.29
N ALA A 272 -15.60 -86.02 7.25
CA ALA A 272 -14.61 -87.08 7.12
C ALA A 272 -14.63 -88.04 8.32
N ARG A 273 -14.73 -87.51 9.56
CA ARG A 273 -14.89 -88.33 10.78
C ARG A 273 -16.18 -89.16 10.75
N GLN A 274 -17.31 -88.55 10.42
CA GLN A 274 -18.59 -89.23 10.31
C GLN A 274 -18.55 -90.36 9.25
N LYS A 275 -17.93 -90.12 8.10
CA LYS A 275 -17.74 -91.17 7.07
C LYS A 275 -16.90 -92.34 7.60
N MET A 276 -15.78 -92.06 8.29
CA MET A 276 -14.96 -93.11 8.92
C MET A 276 -15.74 -93.90 9.97
N GLU A 277 -16.55 -93.23 10.78
CA GLU A 277 -17.39 -93.86 11.80
C GLU A 277 -18.45 -94.77 11.17
N ILE A 278 -19.15 -94.30 10.13
CA ILE A 278 -20.11 -95.11 9.36
C ILE A 278 -19.41 -96.32 8.71
N GLU A 279 -18.22 -96.13 8.14
CA GLU A 279 -17.42 -97.21 7.55
C GLU A 279 -17.04 -98.27 8.59
N ASN A 280 -16.63 -97.82 9.79
CA ASN A 280 -16.29 -98.69 10.91
C ASN A 280 -17.51 -99.47 11.40
N LEU A 281 -18.66 -98.80 11.58
CA LEU A 281 -19.93 -99.45 11.94
C LEU A 281 -20.36 -100.47 10.89
N ARG A 282 -20.25 -100.15 9.59
CA ARG A 282 -20.52 -101.10 8.50
C ARG A 282 -19.62 -102.33 8.57
N LYS A 283 -18.31 -102.14 8.78
CA LYS A 283 -17.36 -103.25 8.95
C LYS A 283 -17.67 -104.09 10.18
N GLN A 284 -18.07 -103.46 11.29
CA GLN A 284 -18.47 -104.16 12.50
C GLN A 284 -19.75 -104.97 12.27
N HIS A 285 -20.80 -104.37 11.72
CA HIS A 285 -22.04 -105.09 11.38
C HIS A 285 -21.78 -106.23 10.39
N GLN A 286 -20.90 -106.05 9.41
CA GLN A 286 -20.54 -107.13 8.48
C GLN A 286 -19.89 -108.31 9.22
N LYS A 287 -18.96 -108.04 10.15
CA LYS A 287 -18.37 -109.09 11.00
C LYS A 287 -19.41 -109.78 11.86
N GLU A 288 -20.36 -109.04 12.41
CA GLU A 288 -21.48 -109.60 13.19
C GLU A 288 -22.36 -110.50 12.33
N ILE A 289 -22.72 -110.08 11.11
CA ILE A 289 -23.45 -110.90 10.13
C ILE A 289 -22.67 -112.16 9.78
N ASP A 290 -21.38 -112.04 9.47
CA ASP A 290 -20.52 -113.19 9.14
C ASP A 290 -20.43 -114.16 10.32
N THR A 291 -20.39 -113.65 11.56
CA THR A 291 -20.42 -114.45 12.79
C THR A 291 -21.76 -115.17 12.93
N ILE A 292 -22.89 -114.48 12.71
CA ILE A 292 -24.23 -115.08 12.73
C ILE A 292 -24.35 -116.16 11.66
N HIS A 293 -23.97 -115.87 10.41
CA HIS A 293 -23.97 -116.86 9.33
C HIS A 293 -23.11 -118.07 9.66
N LYS A 294 -21.94 -117.88 10.27
CA LYS A 294 -21.11 -118.98 10.74
C LYS A 294 -21.83 -119.81 11.80
N THR A 295 -22.43 -119.19 12.81
CA THR A 295 -23.20 -119.92 13.84
C THR A 295 -24.42 -120.65 13.26
N PHE A 296 -25.08 -120.09 12.24
CA PHE A 296 -26.18 -120.74 11.52
C PHE A 296 -25.69 -121.92 10.70
N ALA A 297 -24.57 -121.79 10.00
CA ALA A 297 -23.95 -122.88 9.24
C ALA A 297 -23.50 -124.01 10.16
N ASP A 298 -22.86 -123.68 11.29
CA ASP A 298 -22.48 -124.63 12.34
C ASP A 298 -23.72 -125.34 12.91
N SER A 299 -24.79 -124.59 13.22
CA SER A 299 -26.07 -125.15 13.70
C SER A 299 -26.78 -126.01 12.64
N ALA A 300 -26.69 -125.65 11.36
CA ALA A 300 -27.26 -126.43 10.26
C ALA A 300 -26.47 -127.73 10.04
N PHE A 301 -25.14 -127.68 10.18
CA PHE A 301 -24.29 -128.86 10.19
C PHE A 301 -24.60 -129.78 11.36
N ASP A 302 -24.74 -129.22 12.57
CA ASP A 302 -25.18 -129.95 13.76
C ASP A 302 -26.56 -130.58 13.55
N ARG A 303 -27.50 -129.86 12.93
CA ARG A 303 -28.82 -130.38 12.57
C ARG A 303 -28.74 -131.55 11.59
N ALA A 304 -27.93 -131.43 10.54
CA ALA A 304 -27.71 -132.51 9.57
C ALA A 304 -27.08 -133.75 10.24
N ARG A 305 -26.14 -133.53 11.17
CA ARG A 305 -25.52 -134.58 11.97
C ARG A 305 -26.52 -135.25 12.92
N VAL A 306 -27.42 -134.47 13.53
CA VAL A 306 -28.52 -135.02 14.34
C VAL A 306 -29.46 -135.82 13.45
N GLU A 307 -29.82 -135.35 12.25
CA GLU A 307 -30.64 -136.12 11.31
C GLU A 307 -30.00 -137.45 10.90
N THR A 308 -28.69 -137.50 10.59
CA THR A 308 -28.00 -138.77 10.31
C THR A 308 -27.99 -139.67 11.53
N LEU A 309 -27.66 -139.16 12.72
CA LEU A 309 -27.75 -139.94 13.96
C LEU A 309 -29.18 -140.42 14.23
N THR A 310 -30.20 -139.64 13.88
CA THR A 310 -31.60 -140.04 14.02
C THR A 310 -31.95 -141.15 13.03
N LYS A 311 -31.46 -141.07 11.78
CA LYS A 311 -31.62 -142.14 10.78
C LYS A 311 -30.92 -143.43 11.21
N GLU A 312 -29.69 -143.33 11.71
CA GLU A 312 -28.95 -144.46 12.31
C GLU A 312 -29.69 -145.03 13.52
N LEU A 313 -30.23 -144.18 14.41
CA LEU A 313 -31.06 -144.61 15.53
C LEU A 313 -32.33 -145.32 15.06
N THR A 314 -33.00 -144.83 14.02
CA THR A 314 -34.17 -145.52 13.45
C THR A 314 -33.79 -146.85 12.79
N SER A 315 -32.64 -146.93 12.10
CA SER A 315 -32.14 -148.17 11.49
C SER A 315 -31.80 -149.21 12.56
N THR A 316 -31.05 -148.82 13.59
CA THR A 316 -30.71 -149.70 14.72
C THR A 316 -31.93 -150.10 15.52
N LYS A 317 -32.93 -149.22 15.66
CA LYS A 317 -34.22 -149.58 16.26
C LYS A 317 -34.97 -150.61 15.42
N LEU A 318 -34.93 -150.48 14.09
CA LEU A 318 -35.54 -151.44 13.16
C LEU A 318 -34.80 -152.79 13.22
N GLU A 319 -33.47 -152.79 13.26
CA GLU A 319 -32.65 -153.99 13.49
C GLU A 319 -32.93 -154.64 14.86
N LEU A 320 -33.14 -153.83 15.90
CA LEU A 320 -33.51 -154.31 17.24
C LEU A 320 -34.91 -154.93 17.23
N ASP A 321 -35.87 -154.33 16.52
CA ASP A 321 -37.22 -154.87 16.40
C ASP A 321 -37.22 -156.16 15.54
N ASP A 322 -36.44 -156.23 14.45
CA ASP A 322 -36.18 -157.45 13.68
C ASP A 322 -35.50 -158.54 14.53
N SER A 323 -34.57 -158.14 15.41
CA SER A 323 -33.93 -159.05 16.36
C SER A 323 -34.91 -159.54 17.41
N LYS A 324 -35.80 -158.68 17.91
CA LYS A 324 -36.87 -159.08 18.84
C LYS A 324 -37.84 -160.03 18.16
N GLU A 325 -38.21 -159.77 16.91
CA GLU A 325 -39.07 -160.66 16.14
C GLU A 325 -38.39 -162.02 15.90
N ARG A 326 -37.09 -162.03 15.61
CA ARG A 326 -36.29 -163.28 15.59
C ARG A 326 -36.25 -164.00 16.94
N VAL A 327 -36.09 -163.27 18.05
CA VAL A 327 -36.13 -163.87 19.40
C VAL A 327 -37.53 -164.41 19.71
N VAL A 328 -38.59 -163.70 19.36
CA VAL A 328 -39.98 -164.17 19.52
C VAL A 328 -40.21 -165.43 18.68
N ASN A 329 -39.77 -165.45 17.42
CA ASN A 329 -39.85 -166.62 16.55
C ASN A 329 -39.03 -167.80 17.09
N LEU A 330 -37.82 -167.57 17.60
CA LEU A 330 -37.02 -168.60 18.26
C LEU A 330 -37.65 -169.08 19.57
N THR A 331 -38.33 -168.20 20.31
CA THR A 331 -39.04 -168.56 21.55
C THR A 331 -40.29 -169.37 21.24
N LEU A 332 -40.98 -169.08 20.12
CA LEU A 332 -42.07 -169.89 19.60
C LEU A 332 -41.56 -171.26 19.13
N GLN A 333 -40.45 -171.32 18.40
CA GLN A 333 -39.81 -172.59 18.02
C GLN A 333 -39.34 -173.40 19.23
N LEU A 334 -38.84 -172.75 20.27
CA LEU A 334 -38.49 -173.40 21.55
C LEU A 334 -39.73 -173.91 22.28
N LYS A 335 -40.84 -173.18 22.25
CA LYS A 335 -42.14 -173.65 22.77
C LYS A 335 -42.68 -174.83 21.97
N ASP A 336 -42.58 -174.81 20.64
CA ASP A 336 -43.00 -175.91 19.78
C ASP A 336 -42.12 -177.16 20.02
N LEU A 337 -40.82 -176.96 20.30
CA LEU A 337 -39.90 -178.03 20.72
C LEU A 337 -40.17 -178.52 22.15
N GLU A 338 -40.55 -177.65 23.09
CA GLU A 338 -40.99 -178.04 24.44
C GLU A 338 -42.28 -178.86 24.40
N ILE A 339 -43.22 -178.53 23.50
CA ILE A 339 -44.45 -179.30 23.30
C ILE A 339 -44.12 -180.67 22.68
N GLN A 340 -43.18 -180.75 21.74
CA GLN A 340 -42.73 -182.04 21.17
C GLN A 340 -41.98 -182.92 22.17
N TYR A 341 -41.31 -182.35 23.18
CA TYR A 341 -40.60 -183.11 24.22
C TYR A 341 -41.50 -183.52 25.40
N ALA A 342 -42.68 -182.93 25.54
CA ALA A 342 -43.64 -183.25 26.61
C ALA A 342 -44.58 -184.43 26.26
N GLU A 343 -44.57 -184.92 25.02
CA GLU A 343 -45.37 -186.07 24.57
C GLU A 343 -44.57 -187.39 24.42
N THR A 344 -43.30 -187.40 24.84
CA THR A 344 -42.49 -188.59 25.17
C THR A 344 -42.41 -188.78 26.67
#